data_AF-A0A4Y9MYU4-F1
#
_entry.id   AF-A0A4Y9MYU4-F1
#
_cell.length_a   1.000
_cell.length_b   1.000
_cell.length_c   1.000
_cell.angle_alpha   90.00
_cell.angle_beta   90.00
_cell.angle_gamma   90.00
#
_symmetry.space_group_name_H-M   'P 1'
#
loop_
_entity.id
_entity.type
_entity.pdbx_description
1 polymer ?
#
loop_
_entity_poly.entity_id
_entity_poly.type
_entity_poly.pdbx_seq_one_letter_code
_entity_poly.pdbx_strand_id
1 'polypeptide(L)'
;MATDPIEQDPAARALSDLLAVLDTCMAELGGARERAGKLLEERRSGRAWLDIVTAESRPLVVEQISSVMAALASAGGAWRREQAHALASEQVSINRIAAMFGVTRQRISALLRERARTHQ
;
A
#
# COMPACT_ATOMS: atom_id res chain seq x y z
N MET A 1 20.07 26.51 -7.91
CA MET A 1 19.45 25.77 -6.79
C MET A 1 19.86 24.32 -6.96
N ALA A 2 20.71 23.80 -6.08
CA ALA A 2 21.11 22.40 -6.13
C ALA A 2 19.91 21.56 -5.67
N THR A 3 19.38 20.73 -6.57
CA THR A 3 18.34 19.73 -6.26
C THR A 3 18.85 18.84 -5.13
N ASP A 4 18.04 18.64 -4.10
CA ASP A 4 18.41 17.84 -2.95
C ASP A 4 18.77 16.41 -3.41
N PRO A 5 19.93 15.83 -3.06
CA PRO A 5 20.30 14.47 -3.48
C PRO A 5 19.22 13.43 -3.13
N ILE A 6 18.44 13.68 -2.06
CA ILE A 6 17.30 12.84 -1.65
C ILE A 6 16.15 12.94 -2.65
N GLU A 7 15.89 14.13 -3.21
CA GLU A 7 14.86 14.32 -4.24
C GLU A 7 15.19 13.56 -5.52
N GLN A 8 16.46 13.20 -5.77
CA GLN A 8 16.89 12.43 -6.93
C GLN A 8 16.91 10.91 -6.69
N ASP A 9 16.80 10.45 -5.45
CA ASP A 9 16.78 9.02 -5.09
C ASP A 9 15.40 8.39 -5.38
N PRO A 10 15.30 7.44 -6.34
CA PRO A 10 14.05 6.73 -6.61
C PRO A 10 13.50 5.97 -5.40
N ALA A 11 14.36 5.44 -4.53
CA ALA A 11 13.95 4.74 -3.32
C ALA A 11 13.36 5.72 -2.30
N ALA A 12 14.03 6.84 -2.02
CA ALA A 12 13.50 7.88 -1.15
C ALA A 12 12.13 8.41 -1.61
N ARG A 13 11.97 8.67 -2.92
CA ARG A 13 10.68 9.10 -3.49
C ARG A 13 9.59 8.04 -3.31
N ALA A 14 9.86 6.78 -3.66
CA ALA A 14 8.87 5.72 -3.50
C ALA A 14 8.50 5.46 -2.03
N LEU A 15 9.44 5.68 -1.09
CA LEU A 15 9.15 5.62 0.33
C LEU A 15 8.28 6.80 0.78
N SER A 16 8.55 8.01 0.29
CA SER A 16 7.71 9.19 0.55
C SER A 16 6.29 9.01 0.02
N ASP A 17 6.15 8.49 -1.21
CA ASP A 17 4.84 8.18 -1.80
C ASP A 17 4.08 7.13 -0.98
N LEU A 18 4.79 6.10 -0.50
CA LEU A 18 4.19 5.10 0.40
C LEU A 18 3.71 5.74 1.70
N LEU A 19 4.47 6.65 2.31
CA LEU A 19 4.04 7.37 3.52
C LEU A 19 2.76 8.17 3.28
N ALA A 20 2.68 8.92 2.19
CA ALA A 20 1.48 9.68 1.83
C ALA A 20 0.25 8.79 1.60
N VAL A 21 0.44 7.62 0.97
CA VAL A 21 -0.61 6.61 0.79
C VAL A 21 -1.04 6.03 2.13
N LEU A 22 -0.09 5.71 3.02
CA LEU A 22 -0.40 5.21 4.37
C LEU A 22 -1.24 6.21 5.17
N ASP A 23 -0.90 7.51 5.12
CA ASP A 23 -1.67 8.56 5.79
C ASP A 23 -3.10 8.63 5.26
N THR A 24 -3.26 8.59 3.93
CA THR A 24 -4.58 8.55 3.27
C THR A 24 -5.37 7.31 3.69
N CYS A 25 -4.75 6.13 3.68
CA CYS A 25 -5.38 4.89 4.08
C CYS A 25 -5.79 4.89 5.57
N MET A 26 -4.98 5.49 6.46
CA MET A 26 -5.33 5.63 7.87
C MET A 26 -6.59 6.50 8.04
N ALA A 27 -6.69 7.61 7.31
CA ALA A 27 -7.88 8.45 7.32
C ALA A 27 -9.13 7.70 6.79
N GLU A 28 -9.00 6.98 5.68
CA GLU A 28 -10.09 6.17 5.10
C GLU A 28 -10.56 5.07 6.07
N LEU A 29 -9.61 4.34 6.67
CA LEU A 29 -9.90 3.29 7.64
C LEU A 29 -10.52 3.85 8.93
N GLY A 30 -10.14 5.06 9.35
CA GLY A 30 -10.78 5.78 10.45
C GLY A 30 -12.27 5.99 10.18
N GLY A 31 -12.61 6.53 9.00
CA GLY A 31 -14.01 6.69 8.60
C GLY A 31 -14.76 5.36 8.43
N ALA A 32 -14.10 4.33 7.90
CA ALA A 32 -14.67 2.99 7.77
C ALA A 32 -15.02 2.39 9.13
N ARG A 33 -14.15 2.57 10.13
CA ARG A 33 -14.37 2.13 11.51
C ARG A 33 -15.59 2.81 12.13
N GLU A 34 -15.73 4.13 11.98
CA GLU A 34 -16.87 4.87 12.50
C GLU A 34 -18.19 4.41 11.87
N ARG A 35 -18.20 4.22 10.54
CA ARG A 35 -19.37 3.67 9.83
C ARG A 35 -19.71 2.26 10.31
N ALA A 36 -18.73 1.37 10.37
CA ALA A 36 -18.94 0.00 10.84
C ALA A 36 -19.52 -0.03 12.27
N GLY A 37 -19.11 0.89 13.13
CA GLY A 37 -19.70 1.10 14.46
C GLY A 37 -21.20 1.40 14.40
N LYS A 38 -21.61 2.34 13.56
CA LYS A 38 -23.04 2.68 13.35
C LYS A 38 -23.83 1.49 12.81
N LEU A 39 -23.30 0.76 11.82
CA LEU A 39 -23.96 -0.44 11.29
C LEU A 39 -24.19 -1.50 12.39
N LEU A 40 -23.24 -1.64 13.31
CA LEU A 40 -23.36 -2.56 14.44
C LEU A 40 -24.41 -2.09 15.46
N GLU A 41 -24.53 -0.79 15.71
CA GLU A 41 -25.58 -0.22 16.56
C GLU A 41 -26.97 -0.44 15.96
N GLU A 42 -27.16 -0.18 14.67
CA GLU A 42 -28.40 -0.47 13.94
C GLU A 42 -28.73 -1.96 13.96
N ARG A 43 -27.73 -2.83 13.87
CA ARG A 43 -27.97 -4.27 14.00
C ARG A 43 -28.41 -4.64 15.41
N ARG A 44 -27.81 -4.04 16.44
CA ARG A 44 -28.17 -4.28 17.85
C ARG A 44 -29.58 -3.78 18.20
N SER A 45 -30.10 -2.79 17.48
CA SER A 45 -31.50 -2.34 17.63
C SER A 45 -32.51 -3.29 16.96
N GLY A 46 -32.05 -4.36 16.31
CA GLY A 46 -32.88 -5.42 15.74
C GLY A 46 -33.14 -5.28 14.23
N ARG A 47 -32.60 -4.25 13.57
CA ARG A 47 -32.80 -4.06 12.12
C ARG A 47 -32.15 -5.17 11.30
N ALA A 48 -32.76 -5.51 10.16
CA ALA A 48 -32.23 -6.50 9.23
C ALA A 48 -31.02 -5.94 8.45
N TRP A 49 -30.06 -6.81 8.10
CA TRP A 49 -28.85 -6.38 7.38
C TRP A 49 -29.15 -5.74 6.03
N LEU A 50 -30.16 -6.23 5.31
CA LEU A 50 -30.55 -5.64 4.03
C LEU A 50 -30.93 -4.16 4.20
N ASP A 51 -31.80 -3.84 5.17
CA ASP A 51 -32.21 -2.47 5.43
C ASP A 51 -31.05 -1.59 5.92
N ILE A 52 -30.16 -2.15 6.74
CA ILE A 52 -28.98 -1.46 7.28
C ILE A 52 -28.02 -1.06 6.13
N VAL A 53 -27.65 -2.03 5.29
CA VAL A 53 -26.69 -1.81 4.20
C VAL A 53 -27.32 -0.97 3.08
N THR A 54 -28.61 -1.14 2.78
CA THR A 54 -29.30 -0.28 1.81
C THR A 54 -29.41 1.17 2.27
N ALA A 55 -29.52 1.42 3.58
CA ALA A 55 -29.53 2.76 4.16
C ALA A 55 -28.11 3.34 4.41
N GLU A 56 -27.06 2.55 4.18
CA GLU A 56 -25.68 2.99 4.39
C GLU A 56 -25.33 4.16 3.45
N SER A 57 -24.77 5.23 4.01
CA SER A 57 -24.28 6.35 3.22
C SER A 57 -22.97 5.99 2.53
N ARG A 58 -22.84 6.36 1.24
CA ARG A 58 -21.63 6.11 0.47
C ARG A 58 -20.43 6.96 0.94
N PRO A 59 -19.18 6.48 0.76
CA PRO A 59 -18.84 5.15 0.27
C PRO A 59 -19.16 4.08 1.31
N LEU A 60 -19.55 2.89 0.85
CA LEU A 60 -19.80 1.77 1.75
C LEU A 60 -18.50 1.36 2.46
N VAL A 61 -18.59 0.78 3.66
CA VAL A 61 -17.43 0.22 4.37
C VAL A 61 -16.67 -0.76 3.46
N VAL A 62 -17.39 -1.63 2.73
CA VAL A 62 -16.77 -2.61 1.81
C VAL A 62 -16.02 -1.96 0.64
N GLU A 63 -16.52 -0.83 0.14
CA GLU A 63 -15.87 -0.07 -0.93
C GLU A 63 -14.57 0.57 -0.42
N GLN A 64 -14.59 1.13 0.80
CA GLN A 64 -13.39 1.70 1.42
C GLN A 64 -12.32 0.66 1.70
N ILE A 65 -12.68 -0.49 2.26
CA ILE A 65 -11.69 -1.57 2.48
C ILE A 65 -11.08 -2.01 1.15
N SER A 66 -11.88 -2.11 0.09
CA SER A 66 -11.38 -2.46 -1.25
C SER A 66 -10.44 -1.39 -1.82
N SER A 67 -10.80 -0.11 -1.66
CA SER A 67 -9.96 1.04 -2.05
C SER A 67 -8.61 1.03 -1.34
N VAL A 68 -8.62 0.91 -0.01
CA VAL A 68 -7.41 0.86 0.82
C VAL A 68 -6.51 -0.30 0.42
N MET A 69 -7.06 -1.51 0.23
CA MET A 69 -6.27 -2.67 -0.21
C MET A 69 -5.61 -2.43 -1.56
N ALA A 70 -6.32 -1.83 -2.53
CA ALA A 70 -5.78 -1.53 -3.85
C ALA A 70 -4.66 -0.48 -3.77
N ALA A 71 -4.85 0.59 -2.99
CA ALA A 71 -3.85 1.63 -2.78
C ALA A 71 -2.57 1.07 -2.14
N LEU A 72 -2.71 0.28 -1.06
CA LEU A 72 -1.58 -0.35 -0.37
C LEU A 72 -0.85 -1.37 -1.26
N ALA A 73 -1.59 -2.16 -2.05
CA ALA A 73 -0.98 -3.12 -2.98
C ALA A 73 -0.12 -2.41 -4.04
N SER A 74 -0.62 -1.29 -4.57
CA SER A 74 0.09 -0.46 -5.56
C SER A 74 1.35 0.18 -4.96
N ALA A 75 1.19 0.98 -3.89
CA ALA A 75 2.28 1.72 -3.27
C ALA A 75 3.35 0.78 -2.67
N GLY A 76 2.92 -0.27 -1.97
CA GLY A 76 3.83 -1.29 -1.45
C GLY A 76 4.55 -2.08 -2.55
N GLY A 77 3.91 -2.25 -3.72
CA GLY A 77 4.54 -2.82 -4.91
C GLY A 77 5.67 -1.94 -5.44
N ALA A 78 5.41 -0.64 -5.59
CA ALA A 78 6.42 0.34 -6.00
C ALA A 78 7.60 0.39 -5.04
N TRP A 79 7.34 0.54 -3.74
CA TRP A 79 8.40 0.58 -2.73
C TRP A 79 9.28 -0.67 -2.73
N ARG A 80 8.69 -1.88 -2.76
CA ARG A 80 9.46 -3.13 -2.80
C ARG A 80 10.40 -3.22 -4.00
N ARG A 81 10.00 -2.69 -5.16
CA ARG A 81 10.89 -2.61 -6.33
C ARG A 81 12.04 -1.66 -6.03
N GLU A 82 11.75 -0.40 -5.73
CA GLU A 82 12.80 0.61 -5.55
C GLU A 82 13.79 0.26 -4.44
N GLN A 83 13.30 -0.27 -3.31
CA GLN A 83 14.16 -0.74 -2.22
C GLN A 83 15.07 -1.90 -2.66
N ALA A 84 14.54 -2.89 -3.39
CA ALA A 84 15.36 -3.99 -3.89
C ALA A 84 16.44 -3.50 -4.87
N HIS A 85 16.14 -2.48 -5.67
CA HIS A 85 17.09 -1.86 -6.58
C HIS A 85 18.18 -1.07 -5.86
N ALA A 86 17.82 -0.24 -4.88
CA ALA A 86 18.78 0.50 -4.07
C ALA A 86 19.77 -0.47 -3.40
N LEU A 87 19.26 -1.51 -2.74
CA LEU A 87 20.09 -2.54 -2.11
C LEU A 87 21.00 -3.27 -3.10
N ALA A 88 20.50 -3.59 -4.29
CA ALA A 88 21.32 -4.23 -5.33
C ALA A 88 22.43 -3.28 -5.83
N SER A 89 22.17 -1.98 -5.96
CA SER A 89 23.18 -0.98 -6.33
C SER A 89 24.24 -0.79 -5.24
N GLU A 90 23.87 -1.00 -3.98
CA GLU A 90 24.77 -1.09 -2.83
C GLU A 90 25.51 -2.44 -2.74
N GLN A 91 25.47 -3.26 -3.80
CA GLN A 91 26.13 -4.56 -3.93
C GLN A 91 25.61 -5.62 -2.94
N VAL A 92 24.42 -5.42 -2.34
CA VAL A 92 23.77 -6.45 -1.51
C VAL A 92 23.29 -7.59 -2.40
N SER A 93 23.71 -8.82 -2.08
CA SER A 93 23.37 -9.99 -2.89
C SER A 93 21.86 -10.26 -2.91
N ILE A 94 21.35 -10.77 -4.03
CA ILE A 94 19.94 -11.16 -4.21
C ILE A 94 19.48 -12.12 -3.11
N ASN A 95 20.32 -13.06 -2.69
CA ASN A 95 20.00 -14.00 -1.63
C ASN A 95 19.81 -13.30 -0.28
N ARG A 96 20.63 -12.29 0.03
CA ARG A 96 20.49 -11.50 1.24
C ARG A 96 19.23 -10.63 1.21
N ILE A 97 18.94 -9.99 0.07
CA ILE A 97 17.69 -9.21 -0.11
C ILE A 97 16.47 -10.11 0.06
N ALA A 98 16.47 -11.30 -0.54
CA ALA A 98 15.38 -12.27 -0.43
C ALA A 98 15.13 -12.67 1.03
N ALA A 99 16.20 -12.96 1.78
CA ALA A 99 16.10 -13.25 3.21
C ALA A 99 15.56 -12.06 4.03
N MET A 100 16.01 -10.83 3.76
CA MET A 100 15.51 -9.62 4.45
C MET A 100 14.03 -9.36 4.17
N PHE A 101 13.58 -9.60 2.95
CA PHE A 101 12.20 -9.36 2.53
C PHE A 101 11.26 -10.52 2.89
N GLY A 102 11.80 -11.65 3.37
CA GLY A 102 11.00 -12.85 3.64
C GLY A 102 10.40 -13.47 2.37
N VAL A 103 11.05 -13.31 1.22
CA VAL A 103 10.57 -13.82 -0.08
C VAL A 103 11.63 -14.69 -0.75
N THR A 104 11.26 -15.38 -1.83
CA THR A 104 12.19 -16.23 -2.57
C THR A 104 13.18 -15.39 -3.40
N ARG A 105 14.33 -15.99 -3.73
CA ARG A 105 15.31 -15.42 -4.67
C ARG A 105 14.66 -15.03 -6.01
N GLN A 106 13.79 -15.90 -6.53
CA GLN A 106 13.07 -15.69 -7.79
C GLN A 106 12.20 -14.42 -7.75
N ARG A 107 11.56 -14.14 -6.61
CA ARG A 107 10.77 -12.93 -6.43
C ARG A 107 11.63 -11.67 -6.54
N ILE A 108 12.79 -11.64 -5.89
CA ILE A 108 13.73 -10.51 -6.00
C ILE A 108 14.28 -10.37 -7.43
N SER A 109 14.69 -11.47 -8.07
CA SER A 109 15.11 -11.44 -9.48
C SER A 109 14.02 -10.92 -10.43
N ALA A 110 12.74 -11.16 -10.12
CA ALA A 110 11.62 -10.63 -10.91
C ALA A 110 11.50 -9.11 -10.73
N LEU A 111 11.55 -8.61 -9.49
CA LEU A 111 11.52 -7.17 -9.19
C LEU A 111 12.66 -6.44 -9.92
N LEU A 112 13.87 -6.99 -9.86
CA LEU A 112 15.04 -6.39 -10.50
C LEU A 112 14.93 -6.31 -12.04
N ARG A 113 14.30 -7.31 -12.67
CA ARG A 113 14.07 -7.33 -14.13
C ARG A 113 12.90 -6.45 -14.58
N GLU A 114 11.93 -6.21 -13.71
CA GLU A 114 10.77 -5.37 -14.03
C GLU A 114 11.20 -3.92 -14.22
N ARG A 115 11.98 -3.35 -13.29
CA ARG A 115 12.47 -1.98 -13.43
C ARG A 115 13.44 -1.78 -14.58
N ALA A 116 14.28 -2.78 -14.88
CA ALA A 116 15.16 -2.73 -16.05
C ALA A 116 14.38 -2.58 -17.36
N ARG A 117 13.13 -3.07 -17.41
CA ARG A 117 12.22 -2.91 -18.55
C ARG A 117 11.45 -1.59 -18.54
N THR A 118 11.29 -0.95 -17.38
CA THR A 118 10.62 0.37 -17.26
C THR A 118 11.53 1.54 -17.65
N HIS A 119 12.86 1.34 -17.65
CA HIS A 119 13.85 2.34 -18.06
C HIS A 119 14.45 2.10 -19.47
N GLN A 120 13.87 1.17 -20.23
CA GLN A 120 14.12 1.00 -21.68
C GLN A 120 13.01 1.70 -22.47
#